data_AF-A0A6L3W1R1-F1
#
_entry.id   AF-A0A6L3W1R1-F1
#
_cell.length_a   1.000
_cell.length_b   1.000
_cell.length_c   1.000
_cell.angle_alpha   90.00
_cell.angle_beta   90.00
_cell.angle_gamma   90.00
#
_symmetry.space_group_name_H-M   'P 1'
#
loop_
_entity.id
_entity.type
_entity.pdbx_description
1 polymer ?
#
loop_
_entity_poly.entity_id
_entity_poly.type
_entity_poly.pdbx_seq_one_letter_code
_entity_poly.pdbx_strand_id
1 'polypeptide(L)' 'MLILDRMLPDMDGADLLARLRGDARTAALPVLMLTATASTSRDFDDGTLTRVLGKPFDLVDLREVLSELAGN' A
#
# COMPACT_ATOMS: atom_id res chain seq x y z
N MET A 1 -6.61 7.34 -4.40
CA MET A 1 -5.95 6.13 -3.90
C MET A 1 -4.69 5.86 -4.73
N LEU A 2 -3.67 5.26 -4.13
CA LEU A 2 -2.42 4.87 -4.78
C LEU A 2 -2.18 3.38 -4.52
N ILE A 3 -1.71 2.65 -5.54
CA ILE A 3 -1.16 1.30 -5.39
C ILE A 3 0.35 1.44 -5.51
N LEU A 4 1.09 0.93 -4.52
CA LEU A 4 2.53 1.12 -4.40
C LEU A 4 3.20 -0.24 -4.21
N ASP A 5 4.24 -0.53 -4.98
CA ASP A 5 5.08 -1.70 -4.76
C ASP A 5 6.11 -1.40 -3.67
N ARG A 6 6.32 -2.32 -2.74
CA ARG A 6 7.36 -2.18 -1.72
C ARG A 6 8.75 -2.33 -2.34
N MET A 7 8.93 -3.32 -3.21
CA MET A 7 10.23 -3.63 -3.80
C MET A 7 10.37 -2.91 -5.13
N LEU A 8 10.61 -1.59 -5.08
CA LEU A 8 10.99 -0.83 -6.27
C LEU A 8 12.47 -1.10 -6.59
N PRO A 9 12.88 -1.00 -7.86
CA PRO A 9 14.27 -1.27 -8.25
C PRO A 9 15.29 -0.32 -7.58
N ASP A 10 14.91 0.93 -7.34
CA ASP A 10 15.82 1.98 -6.88
C ASP A 10 15.58 2.42 -5.42
N MET A 11 14.45 2.07 -4.81
CA MET A 11 14.11 2.49 -3.43
C MET A 11 13.10 1.56 -2.75
N ASP A 12 12.96 1.64 -1.42
CA ASP A 12 11.85 0.98 -0.72
C ASP A 12 10.57 1.82 -0.90
N GLY A 13 9.46 1.17 -1.25
CA GLY A 13 8.15 1.80 -1.34
C GLY A 13 7.72 2.46 -0.03
N ALA A 14 8.16 1.98 1.13
CA ALA A 14 7.93 2.65 2.42
C ALA A 14 8.56 4.04 2.48
N ASP A 15 9.78 4.21 1.95
CA ASP A 15 10.44 5.51 1.89
C ASP A 15 9.76 6.45 0.90
N LEU A 16 9.23 5.93 -0.21
CA LEU A 16 8.43 6.72 -1.14
C LEU A 16 7.13 7.17 -0.48
N LEU A 17 6.46 6.28 0.26
CA LEU A 17 5.26 6.62 1.00
C LEU A 17 5.50 7.75 2.01
N ALA A 18 6.58 7.68 2.78
CA ALA A 18 6.94 8.74 3.73
C ALA A 18 7.09 10.10 3.03
N ARG A 19 7.72 10.13 1.85
CA ARG A 19 7.84 11.35 1.03
C ARG A 19 6.47 11.84 0.53
N LEU A 20 5.62 10.94 0.05
CA LEU A 20 4.26 11.27 -0.41
C LEU A 20 3.37 11.77 0.73
N ARG A 21 3.56 11.31 1.96
CA ARG A 21 2.85 11.84 3.13
C ARG A 21 3.28 13.26 3.50
N GLY A 22 4.47 13.69 3.09
CA GLY A 22 4.97 15.05 3.28
C GLY A 22 4.38 16.10 2.32
N ASP A 23 3.77 15.69 1.20
CA ASP A 23 3.08 16.60 0.26
C ASP A 23 1.57 16.63 0.58
N ALA A 24 1.04 17.81 0.88
CA ALA A 24 -0.38 18.02 1.22
C ALA A 24 -1.36 17.47 0.17
N ARG A 25 -0.96 17.40 -1.11
CA ARG A 25 -1.80 16.88 -2.20
C ARG A 25 -1.95 15.36 -2.14
N THR A 26 -0.97 14.66 -1.57
CA THR A 26 -0.92 13.19 -1.53
C THR A 26 -1.04 12.63 -0.11
N ALA A 27 -0.90 13.48 0.91
CA ALA A 27 -0.91 13.10 2.33
C ALA A 27 -2.15 12.29 2.75
N ALA A 28 -3.32 12.61 2.22
CA ALA A 28 -4.58 11.95 2.58
C ALA A 28 -4.97 10.77 1.67
N LEU A 29 -4.19 10.45 0.63
CA LEU A 29 -4.58 9.39 -0.30
C LEU A 29 -4.57 8.01 0.39
N PRO A 30 -5.61 7.18 0.23
CA PRO A 30 -5.54 5.79 0.63
C PRO A 30 -4.43 5.08 -0.15
N VAL A 31 -3.62 4.27 0.54
CA VAL A 31 -2.48 3.56 -0.07
C VAL A 31 -2.63 2.06 0.15
N LEU A 32 -2.58 1.32 -0.96
CA LEU A 32 -2.44 -0.13 -0.99
C LEU A 32 -0.98 -0.48 -1.30
N MET A 33 -0.28 -1.08 -0.33
CA MET A 33 1.09 -1.55 -0.51
C MET A 33 1.11 -2.99 -1.02
N LEU A 34 1.84 -3.25 -2.11
CA LEU A 34 2.10 -4.58 -2.63
C LEU A 34 3.44 -5.09 -2.08
N THR A 35 3.47 -6.29 -1.52
CA THR A 35 4.68 -6.87 -0.91
C THR A 35 4.89 -8.31 -1.37
N ALA A 36 6.14 -8.75 -1.49
CA ALA A 36 6.44 -10.17 -1.74
C ALA A 36 6.21 -11.06 -0.50
N THR A 37 6.02 -10.47 0.68
CA THR A 37 5.90 -11.19 1.95
C THR A 37 4.58 -10.85 2.64
N ALA A 38 3.73 -11.86 2.85
CA ALA A 38 2.43 -11.72 3.52
C ALA A 38 2.55 -11.48 5.04
N SER A 39 3.70 -11.79 5.66
CA SER A 39 3.90 -11.68 7.11
C SER A 39 4.19 -10.26 7.62
N THR A 40 4.25 -9.27 6.73
CA THR A 40 4.71 -7.91 7.09
C THR A 40 3.59 -6.93 7.40
N SER A 41 2.31 -7.36 7.44
CA SER A 41 1.20 -6.44 7.77
C SER A 41 1.38 -5.73 9.11
N ARG A 42 2.10 -6.35 10.05
CA ARG A 42 2.38 -5.81 11.39
C ARG A 42 3.57 -4.85 11.46
N ASP A 43 4.52 -4.92 10.52
CA ASP A 43 5.65 -3.97 10.45
C ASP A 43 5.25 -2.63 9.81
N PHE A 44 4.03 -2.58 9.26
CA PHE A 44 3.47 -1.47 8.50
C PHE A 44 2.38 -0.70 9.24
N ASP A 45 2.01 -1.14 10.44
CA ASP A 45 0.96 -0.53 11.26
C ASP A 45 1.51 0.64 12.09
N ASP A 46 2.16 1.59 11.41
CA ASP A 46 2.48 2.92 11.94
C ASP A 46 1.33 3.92 11.67
N GLY A 47 0.21 3.44 11.13
CA GLY A 47 -0.96 4.23 10.74
C GLY A 47 -0.84 4.95 9.39
N THR A 48 0.28 4.82 8.67
CA THR A 48 0.46 5.52 7.37
C THR A 48 -0.12 4.75 6.17
N LEU A 49 -0.27 3.44 6.30
CA LEU A 49 -0.82 2.56 5.28
C LEU A 49 -2.29 2.28 5.51
N THR A 50 -3.05 2.20 4.40
CA THR A 50 -4.46 1.82 4.49
C THR A 50 -4.60 0.31 4.41
N ARG A 51 -3.91 -0.35 3.47
CA ARG A 51 -3.87 -1.81 3.34
C ARG A 51 -2.57 -2.32 2.73
N VAL A 52 -2.31 -3.61 2.95
CA VAL A 52 -1.19 -4.37 2.38
C VAL A 52 -1.74 -5.60 1.67
N LEU A 53 -1.25 -5.90 0.47
CA LEU A 53 -1.56 -7.10 -0.31
C LEU A 53 -0.28 -7.85 -0.69
N GLY A 54 -0.22 -9.14 -0.36
CA GLY A 54 0.93 -10.00 -0.62
C GLY A 54 0.91 -10.61 -2.01
N LYS A 55 2.06 -10.69 -2.67
CA LYS A 55 2.26 -11.40 -3.95
C LYS A 55 2.60 -12.88 -3.69
N PRO A 56 2.16 -13.82 -4.56
CA PRO A 56 1.23 -13.61 -5.66
C PRO A 56 -0.20 -13.37 -5.12
N PHE A 57 -0.97 -12.57 -5.85
CA PHE A 57 -2.39 -12.34 -5.60
C PHE A 57 -3.14 -12.51 -6.93
N ASP A 58 -4.43 -12.83 -6.86
CA ASP A 58 -5.28 -12.89 -8.03
C ASP A 58 -6.17 -11.62 -8.19
N LEU A 59 -6.99 -11.59 -9.24
CA LEU A 59 -7.89 -10.45 -9.50
C LEU A 59 -9.03 -10.35 -8.49
N VAL A 60 -9.41 -11.46 -7.85
CA VAL A 60 -10.45 -11.48 -6.83
C VAL A 60 -9.92 -10.83 -5.55
N ASP A 61 -8.72 -11.22 -5.11
CA ASP A 61 -8.02 -10.62 -3.97
C ASP A 61 -7.84 -9.11 -4.16
N LEU A 62 -7.37 -8.70 -5.34
CA LEU A 62 -7.18 -7.30 -5.66
C LEU A 62 -8.51 -6.54 -5.66
N ARG A 63 -9.56 -7.10 -6.27
CA ARG A 63 -10.87 -6.45 -6.33
C ARG A 63 -11.46 -6.26 -4.94
N GLU A 64 -11.37 -7.25 -4.07
CA GLU A 64 -11.89 -7.19 -2.70
C GLU A 64 -11.25 -6.05 -1.91
N VAL A 65 -9.92 -5.94 -1.94
CA VAL A 65 -9.21 -4.86 -1.25
C VAL A 65 -9.54 -3.49 -1.86
N LEU A 66 -9.68 -3.41 -3.18
CA LEU A 66 -10.05 -2.16 -3.85
C LEU A 66 -11.48 -1.72 -3.51
N SER A 67 -12.44 -2.64 -3.43
CA SER A 67 -13.82 -2.31 -3.01
C SER A 67 -13.87 -1.80 -1.58
N GLU A 68 -13.16 -2.48 -0.67
CA GLU A 68 -13.05 -2.05 0.73
C GLU A 68 -12.46 -0.64 0.85
N LEU A 69 -11.39 -0.35 0.10
CA LEU A 69 -10.74 0.97 0.10
C LEU A 69 -11.57 2.06 -0.58
N ALA A 70 -12.41 1.70 -1.54
CA ALA A 70 -13.31 2.63 -2.22
C ALA A 70 -14.60 2.90 -1.44
N GLY A 71 -14.89 2.13 -0.37
CA GLY A 71 -16.08 2.29 0.46
C GLY A 71 -17.37 1.81 -0.20
N ASN A 72 -17.28 0.86 -1.15
CA ASN A 72 -18.41 0.23 -1.84
C ASN A 72 -18.52 -1.25 -1.50
#